data_AF-A0A1Y3WVH0-F1
#
_entry.id   AF-A0A1Y3WVH0-F1
#
_cell.length_a   1.000
_cell.length_b   1.000
_cell.length_c   1.000
_cell.angle_alpha   90.00
_cell.angle_beta   90.00
_cell.angle_gamma   90.00
#
_symmetry.space_group_name_H-M   'P 1'
#
loop_
_entity.id
_entity.type
_entity.pdbx_description
1 polymer ?
#
loop_
_entity_poly.entity_id
_entity_poly.type
_entity_poly.pdbx_seq_one_letter_code
_entity_poly.pdbx_strand_id
1 'polypeptide(L)'
;MQYKLLSVSKWPGLADINIGDYIQSLAAAQYYPHVDGFIDRDMELKDYDGEPCKVIMNGWYMHDPKNWPPSERITPLFVAFHLNVLAKEVLLSPPSLSYLRQHAPIGCRDLNTLELLRNNGVEAYFSGCLTLTLGEKYRSESKDERTYIVNPVYEVHLGGKSNILKAVVEIFRHPRDILTLYPKYRTFARPDRGWISKVLETALYYREYTRFFSREIIVGSTYIGHEDAGYKSRFDSDRARLEEAERLIRLYARARLVITSRIHCALPCLGLETPVVYIEKARDAEVSSCRLGGLRDFFNRMKMENGRLIPDFDLPFPITMRNIPVNKDSWRPYAEALKRRCEEFVKADRRA
;
A
#
# COMPACT_ATOMS: atom_id res chain seq x y z
N MET A 1 -3.39 -5.48 -30.26
CA MET A 1 -2.49 -5.50 -29.08
C MET A 1 -3.31 -5.87 -27.86
N GLN A 2 -2.83 -6.78 -27.01
CA GLN A 2 -3.48 -7.08 -25.72
C GLN A 2 -2.97 -6.15 -24.60
N TYR A 3 -3.79 -5.94 -23.57
CA TYR A 3 -3.48 -5.17 -22.37
C TYR A 3 -3.64 -6.06 -21.14
N LYS A 4 -2.52 -6.39 -20.50
CA LYS A 4 -2.51 -7.27 -19.33
C LYS A 4 -2.06 -6.54 -18.08
N LEU A 5 -2.65 -6.93 -16.96
CA LEU A 5 -2.31 -6.43 -15.63
C LEU A 5 -1.33 -7.38 -14.96
N LEU A 6 -0.52 -6.86 -14.06
CA LEU A 6 0.25 -7.72 -13.15
C LEU A 6 -0.69 -8.36 -12.13
N SER A 7 -0.42 -9.61 -11.77
CA SER A 7 -0.98 -10.25 -10.59
C SER A 7 0.12 -10.84 -9.71
N VAL A 8 -0.26 -11.21 -8.49
CA VAL A 8 0.63 -11.77 -7.46
C VAL A 8 -0.15 -12.80 -6.66
N SER A 9 -0.32 -13.99 -7.22
CA SER A 9 -1.12 -15.04 -6.59
C SER A 9 -0.63 -16.46 -6.83
N LYS A 10 0.27 -16.65 -7.80
CA LYS A 10 0.73 -17.98 -8.21
C LYS A 10 2.01 -18.42 -7.52
N TRP A 11 2.75 -17.51 -6.86
CA TRP A 11 3.95 -17.88 -6.12
C TRP A 11 3.64 -18.85 -4.96
N PRO A 12 4.20 -20.07 -4.93
CA PRO A 12 3.84 -21.08 -3.92
C PRO A 12 4.18 -20.70 -2.48
N GLY A 13 5.18 -19.82 -2.29
CA GLY A 13 5.58 -19.33 -0.97
C GLY A 13 4.65 -18.28 -0.37
N LEU A 14 3.58 -17.89 -1.08
CA LEU A 14 2.67 -16.85 -0.63
C LEU A 14 1.75 -17.37 0.49
N ALA A 15 2.02 -16.93 1.72
CA ALA A 15 1.20 -17.24 2.88
C ALA A 15 -0.21 -16.63 2.75
N ASP A 16 -0.28 -15.32 2.48
CA ASP A 16 -1.51 -14.53 2.38
C ASP A 16 -1.50 -13.60 1.16
N ILE A 17 -2.70 -13.22 0.69
CA ILE A 17 -2.86 -12.25 -0.40
C ILE A 17 -2.80 -10.83 0.18
N ASN A 18 -1.99 -9.98 -0.44
CA ASN A 18 -1.96 -8.54 -0.19
C ASN A 18 -2.84 -7.82 -1.22
N ILE A 19 -3.99 -7.31 -0.80
CA ILE A 19 -4.88 -6.58 -1.72
C ILE A 19 -4.24 -5.30 -2.28
N GLY A 20 -3.20 -4.77 -1.61
CA GLY A 20 -2.41 -3.65 -2.10
C GLY A 20 -1.70 -3.92 -3.43
N ASP A 21 -1.42 -5.18 -3.76
CA ASP A 21 -0.93 -5.56 -5.10
C ASP A 21 -2.02 -5.40 -6.16
N TYR A 22 -3.27 -5.74 -5.86
CA TYR A 22 -4.39 -5.53 -6.78
C TYR A 22 -4.82 -4.06 -6.86
N ILE A 23 -4.60 -3.25 -5.82
CA ILE A 23 -4.77 -1.79 -5.91
C ILE A 23 -3.77 -1.19 -6.90
N GLN A 24 -2.54 -1.73 -6.96
CA GLN A 24 -1.55 -1.34 -7.98
C GLN A 24 -2.01 -1.77 -9.38
N SER A 25 -2.54 -2.98 -9.55
CA SER A 25 -3.12 -3.45 -10.82
C SER A 25 -4.33 -2.59 -11.23
N LEU A 26 -5.18 -2.19 -10.30
CA LEU A 26 -6.32 -1.31 -10.55
C LEU A 26 -5.87 0.06 -11.06
N ALA A 27 -4.76 0.59 -10.53
CA ALA A 27 -4.19 1.85 -10.99
C ALA A 27 -3.66 1.78 -12.43
N ALA A 28 -3.18 0.61 -12.89
CA ALA A 28 -2.84 0.39 -14.30
C ALA A 28 -4.11 0.23 -15.16
N ALA A 29 -5.10 -0.50 -14.66
CA ALA A 29 -6.32 -0.83 -15.40
C ALA A 29 -7.10 0.40 -15.89
N GLN A 30 -7.04 1.53 -15.18
CA GLN A 30 -7.75 2.75 -15.59
C GLN A 30 -7.25 3.36 -16.90
N TYR A 31 -6.02 3.05 -17.32
CA TYR A 31 -5.44 3.59 -18.55
C TYR A 31 -5.68 2.69 -19.76
N TYR A 32 -6.01 1.42 -19.54
CA TYR A 32 -6.21 0.49 -20.63
C TYR A 32 -7.61 0.61 -21.23
N PRO A 33 -7.75 0.47 -22.56
CA PRO A 33 -9.07 0.45 -23.21
C PRO A 33 -9.90 -0.77 -22.81
N HIS A 34 -9.25 -1.88 -22.48
CA HIS A 34 -9.84 -3.14 -21.98
C HIS A 34 -8.76 -3.92 -21.20
N VAL A 35 -9.14 -4.96 -20.46
CA VAL A 35 -8.23 -5.82 -19.70
C VAL A 35 -8.36 -7.26 -20.17
N ASP A 36 -7.38 -7.73 -20.94
CA ASP A 36 -7.38 -9.06 -21.57
C ASP A 36 -6.94 -10.19 -20.64
N GLY A 37 -6.33 -9.86 -19.51
CA GLY A 37 -5.91 -10.86 -18.54
C GLY A 37 -4.85 -10.35 -17.58
N PHE A 38 -4.22 -11.31 -16.92
CA PHE A 38 -3.19 -11.08 -15.93
C PHE A 38 -1.90 -11.83 -16.31
N ILE A 39 -0.76 -11.28 -15.89
CA ILE A 39 0.53 -11.96 -15.89
C ILE A 39 1.04 -11.94 -14.45
N ASP A 40 1.24 -13.12 -13.87
CA ASP A 40 1.81 -13.21 -12.53
C ASP A 40 3.26 -12.75 -12.56
N ARG A 41 3.55 -11.74 -11.73
CA ARG A 41 4.83 -11.05 -11.69
C ARG A 41 5.98 -11.97 -11.27
N ASP A 42 5.70 -12.96 -10.44
CA ASP A 42 6.71 -13.84 -9.84
C ASP A 42 6.87 -15.14 -10.64
N MET A 43 5.82 -15.57 -11.35
CA MET A 43 5.78 -16.89 -11.99
C MET A 43 5.76 -16.87 -13.52
N GLU A 44 5.35 -15.78 -14.18
CA GLU A 44 4.98 -15.84 -15.61
C GLU A 44 5.72 -14.84 -16.52
N LEU A 45 6.43 -13.84 -15.97
CA LEU A 45 7.01 -12.77 -16.79
C LEU A 45 7.96 -13.27 -17.88
N LYS A 46 8.95 -14.10 -17.51
CA LYS A 46 9.99 -14.58 -18.42
C LYS A 46 9.47 -15.56 -19.47
N ASP A 47 8.58 -16.47 -19.06
CA ASP A 47 8.13 -17.57 -19.88
C ASP A 47 6.81 -17.26 -20.62
N TYR A 48 6.33 -16.02 -20.55
CA TYR A 48 5.14 -15.59 -21.28
C TYR A 48 5.30 -15.77 -22.80
N ASP A 49 4.50 -16.65 -23.39
CA ASP A 49 4.54 -17.01 -24.81
C ASP A 49 3.24 -16.68 -25.57
N GLY A 50 2.27 -16.08 -24.89
CA GLY A 50 0.98 -15.69 -25.46
C GLY A 50 1.08 -14.55 -26.49
N GLU A 51 -0.10 -14.04 -26.86
CA GLU A 51 -0.20 -12.91 -27.78
C GLU A 51 0.57 -11.68 -27.26
N PRO A 52 1.25 -10.92 -28.14
CA PRO A 52 1.93 -9.70 -27.75
C PRO A 52 1.03 -8.76 -26.94
N CYS A 53 1.55 -8.32 -25.80
CA CYS A 53 0.77 -7.52 -24.86
C CYS A 53 1.58 -6.36 -24.29
N LYS A 54 0.85 -5.31 -23.89
CA LYS A 54 1.38 -4.19 -23.13
C LYS A 54 1.13 -4.40 -21.64
N VAL A 55 2.15 -4.12 -20.83
CA VAL A 55 2.07 -4.22 -19.37
C VAL A 55 2.73 -3.00 -18.72
N ILE A 56 1.97 -2.29 -17.90
CA ILE A 56 2.50 -1.27 -16.99
C ILE A 56 3.15 -2.00 -15.81
N MET A 57 4.46 -1.90 -15.69
CA MET A 57 5.30 -2.67 -14.77
C MET A 57 5.37 -2.02 -13.38
N ASN A 58 4.23 -1.60 -12.83
CA ASN A 58 4.16 -0.99 -11.50
C ASN A 58 4.03 -2.05 -10.41
N GLY A 59 5.07 -2.19 -9.59
CA GLY A 59 5.07 -3.25 -8.58
C GLY A 59 6.25 -3.21 -7.64
N TRP A 60 6.14 -4.03 -6.60
CA TRP A 60 7.24 -4.49 -5.78
C TRP A 60 7.82 -5.74 -6.44
N TYR A 61 9.10 -5.75 -6.82
CA TYR A 61 9.73 -6.88 -7.52
C TYR A 61 10.90 -7.40 -6.70
N MET A 62 10.96 -8.67 -6.30
CA MET A 62 9.98 -9.75 -6.43
C MET A 62 10.29 -10.84 -5.37
N HIS A 63 9.39 -11.79 -5.16
CA HIS A 63 9.56 -12.91 -4.22
C HIS A 63 10.49 -13.99 -4.76
N ASP A 64 10.28 -14.41 -6.02
CA ASP A 64 11.16 -15.38 -6.71
C ASP A 64 11.61 -14.78 -8.05
N PRO A 65 12.89 -14.37 -8.17
CA PRO A 65 13.39 -13.72 -9.38
C PRO A 65 13.80 -14.69 -10.50
N LYS A 66 13.53 -16.00 -10.40
CA LYS A 66 13.86 -16.97 -11.46
C LYS A 66 13.17 -16.66 -12.80
N ASN A 67 11.97 -16.11 -12.75
CA ASN A 67 11.17 -15.75 -13.93
C ASN A 67 11.43 -14.31 -14.38
N TRP A 68 12.71 -13.90 -14.37
CA TRP A 68 13.19 -12.59 -14.82
C TRP A 68 14.36 -12.76 -15.82
N PRO A 69 14.52 -11.87 -16.82
CA PRO A 69 13.66 -10.72 -17.18
C PRO A 69 12.37 -11.12 -17.94
N PRO A 70 11.41 -10.20 -18.12
CA PRO A 70 10.19 -10.47 -18.88
C PRO A 70 10.45 -10.83 -20.36
N SER A 71 9.55 -11.64 -20.92
CA SER A 71 9.53 -12.07 -22.33
C SER A 71 9.46 -10.90 -23.32
N GLU A 72 10.02 -11.08 -24.51
CA GLU A 72 9.92 -10.12 -25.63
C GLU A 72 8.49 -9.93 -26.14
N ARG A 73 7.57 -10.87 -25.82
CA ARG A 73 6.13 -10.73 -26.09
C ARG A 73 5.45 -9.72 -25.17
N ILE A 74 6.14 -9.25 -24.14
CA ILE A 74 5.67 -8.20 -23.24
C ILE A 74 6.34 -6.89 -23.65
N THR A 75 5.54 -5.90 -24.02
CA THR A 75 5.98 -4.51 -24.16
C THR A 75 5.80 -3.82 -22.80
N PRO A 76 6.87 -3.57 -22.03
CA PRO A 76 6.74 -3.01 -20.68
C PRO A 76 6.70 -1.48 -20.69
N LEU A 77 5.98 -0.89 -19.74
CA LEU A 77 6.20 0.48 -19.27
C LEU A 77 6.67 0.42 -17.81
N PHE A 78 7.93 0.73 -17.55
CA PHE A 78 8.44 0.81 -16.19
C PHE A 78 8.11 2.16 -15.53
N VAL A 79 7.13 2.12 -14.62
CA VAL A 79 6.77 3.21 -13.71
C VAL A 79 6.48 2.64 -12.33
N ALA A 80 6.77 3.38 -11.27
CA ALA A 80 6.61 2.91 -9.90
C ALA A 80 7.25 1.52 -9.64
N PHE A 81 8.37 1.24 -10.30
CA PHE A 81 9.14 0.02 -10.15
C PHE A 81 9.95 0.06 -8.85
N HIS A 82 9.77 -0.95 -8.00
CA HIS A 82 10.57 -1.12 -6.79
C HIS A 82 11.41 -2.40 -6.91
N LEU A 83 12.73 -2.24 -6.85
CA LEU A 83 13.68 -3.35 -6.80
C LEU A 83 13.88 -3.74 -5.33
N ASN A 84 13.41 -4.93 -4.98
CA ASN A 84 13.50 -5.41 -3.62
C ASN A 84 14.86 -6.01 -3.31
N VAL A 85 15.32 -5.78 -2.08
CA VAL A 85 16.58 -6.31 -1.55
C VAL A 85 16.70 -7.83 -1.69
N LEU A 86 15.60 -8.58 -1.58
CA LEU A 86 15.56 -10.03 -1.73
C LEU A 86 15.87 -10.51 -3.16
N ALA A 87 15.56 -9.69 -4.16
CA ALA A 87 15.76 -9.99 -5.58
C ALA A 87 16.96 -9.24 -6.19
N LYS A 88 17.73 -8.53 -5.36
CA LYS A 88 18.78 -7.60 -5.79
C LYS A 88 19.83 -8.24 -6.68
N GLU A 89 20.33 -9.42 -6.31
CA GLU A 89 21.37 -10.12 -7.07
C GLU A 89 20.94 -10.41 -8.51
N VAL A 90 19.72 -10.91 -8.70
CA VAL A 90 19.20 -11.25 -10.03
C VAL A 90 18.80 -9.98 -10.79
N LEU A 91 18.12 -9.04 -10.14
CA LEU A 91 17.66 -7.80 -10.77
C LEU A 91 18.80 -6.84 -11.15
N LEU A 92 19.99 -7.00 -10.57
CA LEU A 92 21.21 -6.27 -10.95
C LEU A 92 22.21 -7.13 -11.74
N SER A 93 21.83 -8.34 -12.15
CA SER A 93 22.66 -9.20 -13.00
C SER A 93 22.85 -8.58 -14.41
N PRO A 94 23.91 -8.93 -15.15
CA PRO A 94 24.14 -8.39 -16.50
C PRO A 94 22.95 -8.57 -17.47
N PRO A 95 22.25 -9.73 -17.53
CA PRO A 95 21.06 -9.88 -18.36
C PRO A 95 19.92 -8.93 -17.96
N SER A 96 19.68 -8.77 -16.65
CA SER A 96 18.66 -7.85 -16.14
C SER A 96 18.99 -6.39 -16.47
N LEU A 97 20.23 -5.97 -16.23
CA LEU A 97 20.67 -4.61 -16.54
C LEU A 97 20.61 -4.32 -18.05
N SER A 98 20.93 -5.31 -18.89
CA SER A 98 20.76 -5.19 -20.36
C SER A 98 19.30 -4.94 -20.71
N TYR A 99 18.39 -5.76 -20.18
CA TYR A 99 16.94 -5.61 -20.40
C TYR A 99 16.41 -4.25 -19.93
N LEU A 100 16.76 -3.83 -18.70
CA LEU A 100 16.33 -2.55 -18.16
C LEU A 100 16.86 -1.36 -18.96
N ARG A 101 18.07 -1.43 -19.52
CA ARG A 101 18.60 -0.38 -20.41
C ARG A 101 17.82 -0.27 -21.72
N GLN A 102 17.37 -1.40 -22.28
CA GLN A 102 16.56 -1.40 -23.51
C GLN A 102 15.19 -0.74 -23.31
N HIS A 103 14.66 -0.75 -22.08
CA HIS A 103 13.36 -0.17 -21.72
C HIS A 103 13.48 1.11 -20.88
N ALA A 104 14.66 1.71 -20.85
CA ALA A 104 14.89 2.97 -20.16
C ALA A 104 14.15 4.15 -20.84
N PRO A 105 13.84 5.24 -20.11
CA PRO A 105 14.14 5.45 -18.69
C PRO A 105 13.20 4.69 -17.75
N ILE A 106 13.77 4.10 -16.69
CA ILE A 106 13.02 3.34 -15.68
C ILE A 106 12.43 4.29 -14.62
N GLY A 107 11.10 4.30 -14.49
CA GLY A 107 10.40 5.02 -13.42
C GLY A 107 10.43 4.25 -12.10
N CYS A 108 11.28 4.68 -11.18
CA CYS A 108 11.45 4.06 -9.87
C CYS A 108 10.38 4.51 -8.87
N ARG A 109 9.96 3.61 -7.99
CA ARG A 109 8.99 3.91 -6.93
C ARG A 109 9.56 4.77 -5.81
N ASP A 110 10.81 4.50 -5.49
CA ASP A 110 11.54 5.03 -4.35
C ASP A 110 12.97 5.40 -4.75
N LEU A 111 13.57 6.24 -3.91
CA LEU A 111 14.93 6.74 -4.13
C LEU A 111 16.00 5.65 -4.04
N ASN A 112 15.78 4.59 -3.27
CA ASN A 112 16.73 3.48 -3.17
C ASN A 112 16.83 2.73 -4.51
N THR A 113 15.70 2.37 -5.10
CA THR A 113 15.65 1.74 -6.43
C THR A 113 16.28 2.65 -7.50
N LEU A 114 16.01 3.96 -7.41
CA LEU A 114 16.63 4.95 -8.31
C LEU A 114 18.16 4.94 -8.22
N GLU A 115 18.71 5.03 -7.02
CA GLU A 115 20.15 5.03 -6.77
C GLU A 115 20.79 3.72 -7.23
N LEU A 116 20.18 2.57 -6.90
CA LEU A 116 20.67 1.26 -7.33
C LEU A 116 20.78 1.16 -8.85
N LEU A 117 19.75 1.58 -9.59
CA LEU A 117 19.75 1.51 -11.05
C LEU A 117 20.76 2.48 -11.68
N ARG A 118 20.82 3.73 -11.20
CA ARG A 118 21.79 4.72 -11.69
C ARG A 118 23.23 4.31 -11.45
N ASN A 119 23.53 3.75 -10.27
CA ASN A 119 24.87 3.24 -9.94
C ASN A 119 25.28 2.05 -10.82
N ASN A 120 24.32 1.38 -11.46
CA ASN A 120 24.55 0.30 -12.42
C ASN A 120 24.38 0.75 -13.88
N GLY A 121 24.39 2.07 -14.15
CA GLY A 121 24.37 2.63 -15.50
C GLY A 121 23.04 2.41 -16.24
N VAL A 122 21.92 2.36 -15.52
CA VAL A 122 20.57 2.37 -16.10
C VAL A 122 19.98 3.76 -15.93
N GLU A 123 19.50 4.36 -17.03
CA GLU A 123 18.79 5.64 -16.96
C GLU A 123 17.47 5.44 -16.20
N ALA A 124 17.32 6.19 -15.11
CA ALA A 124 16.19 6.06 -14.21
C ALA A 124 15.82 7.41 -13.57
N TYR A 125 14.56 7.53 -13.14
CA TYR A 125 14.01 8.71 -12.46
C TYR A 125 13.06 8.30 -11.34
N PHE A 126 12.85 9.17 -10.34
CA PHE A 126 11.85 8.94 -9.31
C PHE A 126 10.45 9.27 -9.85
N SER A 127 9.58 8.28 -9.84
CA SER A 127 8.22 8.38 -10.39
C SER A 127 7.12 8.39 -9.32
N GLY A 128 7.44 7.99 -8.07
CA GLY A 128 6.44 7.76 -7.04
C GLY A 128 5.66 6.46 -7.28
N CYS A 129 4.38 6.41 -6.89
CA CYS A 129 3.55 5.21 -7.07
C CYS A 129 2.37 5.48 -8.01
N LEU A 130 2.11 4.56 -8.94
CA LEU A 130 0.98 4.67 -9.88
C LEU A 130 -0.37 4.84 -9.18
N THR A 131 -0.52 4.31 -7.97
CA THR A 131 -1.75 4.45 -7.16
C THR A 131 -2.11 5.89 -6.80
N LEU A 132 -1.15 6.83 -6.86
CA LEU A 132 -1.41 8.28 -6.73
C LEU A 132 -2.35 8.82 -7.82
N THR A 133 -2.51 8.08 -8.92
CA THR A 133 -3.32 8.49 -10.06
C THR A 133 -4.76 7.99 -10.02
N LEU A 134 -5.14 7.17 -9.03
CA LEU A 134 -6.49 6.61 -8.92
C LEU A 134 -7.59 7.68 -8.79
N GLY A 135 -7.23 8.91 -8.46
CA GLY A 135 -8.13 10.06 -8.48
C GLY A 135 -8.81 10.30 -9.83
N GLU A 136 -8.17 9.96 -10.95
CA GLU A 136 -8.72 10.17 -12.30
C GLU A 136 -10.08 9.51 -12.49
N LYS A 137 -10.21 8.26 -12.03
CA LYS A 137 -11.43 7.48 -12.20
C LYS A 137 -12.28 7.40 -10.94
N TYR A 138 -11.66 7.47 -9.75
CA TYR A 138 -12.33 7.09 -8.50
C TYR A 138 -12.49 8.22 -7.50
N ARG A 139 -11.97 9.44 -7.75
CA ARG A 139 -12.20 10.59 -6.87
C ARG A 139 -13.71 10.85 -6.72
N SER A 140 -14.11 11.23 -5.51
CA SER A 140 -15.49 11.62 -5.19
C SER A 140 -15.50 12.99 -4.52
N GLU A 141 -16.27 13.92 -5.07
CA GLU A 141 -16.54 15.23 -4.45
C GLU A 141 -17.38 15.10 -3.19
N SER A 142 -18.31 14.14 -3.16
CA SER A 142 -19.05 13.81 -1.95
C SER A 142 -18.19 12.98 -1.01
N LYS A 143 -17.91 13.53 0.17
CA LYS A 143 -17.37 12.77 1.31
C LYS A 143 -18.51 12.48 2.30
N ASP A 144 -18.53 11.28 2.86
CA ASP A 144 -19.39 10.92 3.97
C ASP A 144 -18.69 11.17 5.32
N GLU A 145 -19.42 11.00 6.43
CA GLU A 145 -18.87 11.16 7.78
C GLU A 145 -18.18 9.88 8.29
N ARG A 146 -17.81 8.94 7.40
CA ARG A 146 -17.19 7.67 7.81
C ARG A 146 -15.67 7.79 7.86
N THR A 147 -15.09 7.16 8.87
CA THR A 147 -13.65 7.04 9.04
C THR A 147 -13.22 5.58 8.99
N TYR A 148 -12.02 5.34 8.46
CA TYR A 148 -11.47 4.00 8.28
C TYR A 148 -10.10 3.89 8.94
N ILE A 149 -9.88 2.79 9.66
CA ILE A 149 -8.57 2.43 10.22
C ILE A 149 -8.12 1.14 9.53
N VAL A 150 -7.15 1.25 8.62
CA VAL A 150 -6.74 0.17 7.72
C VAL A 150 -5.40 -0.39 8.17
N ASN A 151 -5.39 -1.66 8.60
CA ASN A 151 -4.26 -2.31 9.28
C ASN A 151 -3.71 -1.42 10.41
N PRO A 152 -4.43 -1.25 11.53
CA PRO A 152 -3.88 -0.57 12.69
C PRO A 152 -2.58 -1.26 13.13
N VAL A 153 -1.66 -0.47 13.67
CA VAL A 153 -0.38 -0.96 14.17
C VAL A 153 -0.26 -0.58 15.63
N TYR A 154 0.09 -1.55 16.47
CA TYR A 154 0.40 -1.26 17.87
C TYR A 154 1.51 -2.17 18.40
N GLU A 155 2.69 -1.60 18.58
CA GLU A 155 3.89 -2.34 18.99
C GLU A 155 4.12 -2.23 20.50
N VAL A 156 3.28 -2.92 21.28
CA VAL A 156 3.40 -2.91 22.74
C VAL A 156 4.00 -4.22 23.28
N HIS A 157 4.92 -4.08 24.23
CA HIS A 157 5.38 -5.19 25.07
C HIS A 157 4.47 -5.33 26.30
N LEU A 158 3.66 -6.39 26.36
CA LEU A 158 2.71 -6.63 27.47
C LEU A 158 3.36 -7.19 28.74
N GLY A 159 4.58 -7.73 28.67
CA GLY A 159 5.21 -8.47 29.78
C GLY A 159 5.56 -7.64 31.02
N GLY A 160 5.54 -6.30 30.93
CA GLY A 160 5.83 -5.43 32.08
C GLY A 160 4.61 -5.18 32.96
N LYS A 161 4.75 -5.37 34.28
CA LYS A 161 3.69 -5.09 35.29
C LYS A 161 3.03 -3.70 35.12
N SER A 162 3.81 -2.70 34.69
CA SER A 162 3.29 -1.34 34.41
C SER A 162 2.26 -1.31 33.28
N ASN A 163 2.49 -2.03 32.17
CA ASN A 163 1.58 -2.00 31.03
C ASN A 163 0.30 -2.79 31.32
N ILE A 164 0.39 -3.89 32.06
CA ILE A 164 -0.78 -4.63 32.54
C ILE A 164 -1.63 -3.73 33.43
N LEU A 165 -1.03 -3.07 34.42
CA LEU A 165 -1.76 -2.14 35.31
C LEU A 165 -2.43 -1.02 34.52
N LYS A 166 -1.72 -0.41 33.57
CA LYS A 166 -2.27 0.64 32.69
C LYS A 166 -3.46 0.14 31.88
N ALA A 167 -3.37 -1.06 31.32
CA ALA A 167 -4.45 -1.68 30.55
C ALA A 167 -5.68 -1.93 31.41
N VAL A 168 -5.49 -2.52 32.60
CA VAL A 168 -6.56 -2.80 33.55
C VAL A 168 -7.27 -1.51 33.98
N VAL A 169 -6.51 -0.46 34.33
CA VAL A 169 -7.08 0.85 34.66
C VAL A 169 -7.88 1.42 33.50
N GLU A 170 -7.39 1.29 32.26
CA GLU A 170 -8.11 1.75 31.07
C GLU A 170 -9.43 0.99 30.85
N ILE A 171 -9.41 -0.34 31.06
CA ILE A 171 -10.61 -1.20 31.01
C ILE A 171 -11.67 -0.74 32.00
N PHE A 172 -11.27 -0.42 33.23
CA PHE A 172 -12.21 0.07 34.25
C PHE A 172 -12.75 1.47 33.94
N ARG A 173 -11.97 2.34 33.30
CA ARG A 173 -12.41 3.70 32.92
C ARG A 173 -13.30 3.72 31.69
N HIS A 174 -13.02 2.86 30.71
CA HIS A 174 -13.67 2.87 29.40
C HIS A 174 -14.24 1.49 29.00
N PRO A 175 -15.05 0.83 29.85
CA PRO A 175 -15.47 -0.56 29.60
C PRO A 175 -16.29 -0.71 28.31
N ARG A 176 -17.23 0.22 28.06
CA ARG A 176 -18.08 0.20 26.85
C ARG A 176 -17.27 0.38 25.57
N ASP A 177 -16.25 1.23 25.61
CA ASP A 177 -15.43 1.56 24.45
C ASP A 177 -14.54 0.39 24.09
N ILE A 178 -13.92 -0.22 25.09
CA ILE A 178 -13.06 -1.39 24.91
C ILE A 178 -13.88 -2.60 24.47
N LEU A 179 -15.08 -2.82 25.01
CA LEU A 179 -16.00 -3.86 24.54
C LEU A 179 -16.41 -3.66 23.08
N THR A 180 -16.64 -2.41 22.66
CA THR A 180 -16.99 -2.07 21.27
C THR A 180 -15.80 -2.23 20.33
N LEU A 181 -14.60 -1.85 20.78
CA LEU A 181 -13.39 -1.85 19.97
C LEU A 181 -12.76 -3.24 19.83
N TYR A 182 -12.84 -4.07 20.86
CA TYR A 182 -12.24 -5.41 20.88
C TYR A 182 -12.58 -6.27 19.65
N PRO A 183 -13.85 -6.47 19.25
CA PRO A 183 -14.16 -7.29 18.09
C PRO A 183 -13.61 -6.71 16.77
N LYS A 184 -13.47 -5.38 16.68
CA LYS A 184 -12.91 -4.68 15.51
C LYS A 184 -11.39 -4.80 15.44
N TYR A 185 -10.72 -4.74 16.60
CA TYR A 185 -9.25 -4.68 16.70
C TYR A 185 -8.58 -6.06 16.85
N ARG A 186 -9.24 -7.03 17.49
CA ARG A 186 -8.63 -8.31 17.92
C ARG A 186 -7.97 -9.13 16.80
N THR A 187 -8.37 -8.93 15.55
CA THR A 187 -7.79 -9.60 14.37
C THR A 187 -6.43 -9.02 13.97
N PHE A 188 -6.15 -7.77 14.38
CA PHE A 188 -4.87 -7.08 14.15
C PHE A 188 -3.92 -7.20 15.34
N ALA A 189 -4.43 -7.58 16.51
CA ALA A 189 -3.61 -7.93 17.66
C ALA A 189 -2.71 -9.13 17.35
N ARG A 190 -1.56 -9.24 18.04
CA ARG A 190 -0.59 -10.28 17.70
C ARG A 190 -1.21 -11.70 17.75
N PRO A 191 -0.98 -12.54 16.72
CA PRO A 191 -1.70 -13.81 16.57
C PRO A 191 -1.35 -14.82 17.66
N ASP A 192 -0.12 -14.79 18.19
CA ASP A 192 0.40 -15.64 19.28
C ASP A 192 -0.24 -15.36 20.65
N ARG A 193 -0.99 -14.25 20.78
CA ARG A 193 -1.58 -13.84 22.06
C ARG A 193 -2.91 -14.54 22.32
N GLY A 194 -3.05 -15.06 23.54
CA GLY A 194 -4.34 -15.48 24.09
C GLY A 194 -5.34 -14.32 24.22
N TRP A 195 -6.62 -14.65 24.38
CA TRP A 195 -7.70 -13.65 24.36
C TRP A 195 -7.55 -12.55 25.43
N ILE A 196 -7.09 -12.88 26.66
CA ILE A 196 -6.84 -11.90 27.72
C ILE A 196 -5.80 -10.88 27.27
N SER A 197 -4.67 -11.35 26.72
CA SER A 197 -3.61 -10.49 26.20
C SER A 197 -4.11 -9.60 25.07
N LYS A 198 -5.01 -10.08 24.21
CA LYS A 198 -5.65 -9.27 23.16
C LYS A 198 -6.58 -8.19 23.73
N VAL A 199 -7.30 -8.47 24.81
CA VAL A 199 -8.12 -7.47 25.51
C VAL A 199 -7.21 -6.39 26.14
N LEU A 200 -6.15 -6.78 26.84
CA LEU A 200 -5.19 -5.83 27.42
C LEU A 200 -4.50 -4.98 26.35
N GLU A 201 -4.12 -5.58 25.22
CA GLU A 201 -3.57 -4.87 24.08
C GLU A 201 -4.57 -3.86 23.49
N THR A 202 -5.84 -4.26 23.33
CA THR A 202 -6.91 -3.37 22.84
C THR A 202 -7.06 -2.15 23.74
N ALA A 203 -7.01 -2.33 25.06
CA ALA A 203 -7.10 -1.24 26.02
C ALA A 203 -5.90 -0.27 25.92
N LEU A 204 -4.68 -0.80 25.74
CA LEU A 204 -3.48 0.02 25.56
C LEU A 204 -3.47 0.72 24.20
N TYR A 205 -3.93 0.06 23.14
CA TYR A 205 -4.15 0.66 21.83
C TYR A 205 -5.13 1.83 21.93
N TYR A 206 -6.30 1.61 22.55
CA TYR A 206 -7.29 2.65 22.80
C TYR A 206 -6.67 3.84 23.53
N ARG A 207 -5.98 3.59 24.64
CA ARG A 207 -5.31 4.63 25.43
C ARG A 207 -4.31 5.44 24.61
N GLU A 208 -3.49 4.80 23.79
CA GLU A 208 -2.47 5.53 23.02
C GLU A 208 -3.09 6.31 21.86
N TYR A 209 -3.96 5.67 21.09
CA TYR A 209 -4.57 6.29 19.92
C TYR A 209 -5.53 7.42 20.29
N THR A 210 -6.23 7.33 21.43
CA THR A 210 -7.13 8.41 21.87
C THR A 210 -6.44 9.70 22.31
N ARG A 211 -5.12 9.68 22.49
CA ARG A 211 -4.31 10.89 22.70
C ARG A 211 -4.23 11.75 21.44
N PHE A 212 -4.32 11.12 20.27
CA PHE A 212 -4.10 11.77 18.98
C PHE A 212 -5.35 11.82 18.10
N PHE A 213 -6.31 10.94 18.35
CA PHE A 213 -7.58 10.88 17.63
C PHE A 213 -8.72 10.84 18.63
N SER A 214 -9.83 11.52 18.34
CA SER A 214 -10.99 11.52 19.22
C SER A 214 -11.54 10.11 19.44
N ARG A 215 -12.20 9.90 20.58
CA ARG A 215 -12.94 8.66 20.85
C ARG A 215 -13.91 8.32 19.73
N GLU A 216 -14.58 9.32 19.16
CA GLU A 216 -15.49 9.17 18.01
C GLU A 216 -14.79 8.48 16.84
N ILE A 217 -13.58 8.90 16.47
CA ILE A 217 -12.80 8.28 15.40
C ILE A 217 -12.36 6.87 15.80
N ILE A 218 -11.74 6.68 16.98
CA ILE A 218 -11.17 5.38 17.36
C ILE A 218 -12.24 4.31 17.52
N VAL A 219 -13.36 4.62 18.19
CA VAL A 219 -14.42 3.64 18.43
C VAL A 219 -15.38 3.55 17.23
N GLY A 220 -15.63 4.66 16.53
CA GLY A 220 -16.60 4.76 15.43
C GLY A 220 -16.09 4.26 14.09
N SER A 221 -14.77 4.24 13.86
CA SER A 221 -14.20 3.81 12.58
C SER A 221 -14.54 2.37 12.22
N THR A 222 -14.56 2.12 10.90
CA THR A 222 -14.51 0.77 10.35
C THR A 222 -13.06 0.31 10.23
N TYR A 223 -12.77 -0.89 10.72
CA TYR A 223 -11.43 -1.47 10.68
C TYR A 223 -11.32 -2.44 9.50
N ILE A 224 -10.27 -2.31 8.69
CA ILE A 224 -10.08 -3.08 7.46
C ILE A 224 -8.67 -3.67 7.43
N GLY A 225 -8.54 -4.93 7.05
CA GLY A 225 -7.25 -5.56 6.74
C GLY A 225 -7.01 -5.61 5.23
N HIS A 226 -5.81 -5.24 4.79
CA HIS A 226 -5.31 -5.41 3.43
C HIS A 226 -4.50 -6.70 3.22
N GLU A 227 -4.07 -7.32 4.32
CA GLU A 227 -3.46 -8.65 4.36
C GLU A 227 -4.21 -9.39 5.46
N ASP A 228 -5.06 -10.32 5.05
CA ASP A 228 -5.93 -11.14 5.91
C ASP A 228 -6.03 -12.51 5.27
N ALA A 229 -5.94 -13.57 6.07
CA ALA A 229 -5.98 -14.96 5.59
C ALA A 229 -7.24 -15.28 4.77
N GLY A 230 -8.33 -14.55 5.01
CA GLY A 230 -9.57 -14.69 4.26
C GLY A 230 -9.50 -14.16 2.83
N TYR A 231 -8.51 -13.36 2.39
CA TYR A 231 -8.48 -12.95 0.99
C TYR A 231 -8.23 -14.12 0.04
N LYS A 232 -7.39 -15.07 0.45
CA LYS A 232 -7.08 -16.26 -0.37
C LYS A 232 -8.31 -17.16 -0.54
N SER A 233 -9.16 -17.26 0.48
CA SER A 233 -10.38 -18.09 0.46
C SER A 233 -11.63 -17.37 -0.05
N ARG A 234 -11.76 -16.05 0.19
CA ARG A 234 -12.92 -15.24 -0.26
C ARG A 234 -12.83 -14.83 -1.73
N PHE A 235 -11.62 -14.72 -2.29
CA PHE A 235 -11.39 -14.28 -3.66
C PHE A 235 -10.44 -15.26 -4.36
N ASP A 236 -11.05 -16.16 -5.12
CA ASP A 236 -10.39 -17.30 -5.77
C ASP A 236 -9.62 -16.94 -7.04
N SER A 237 -9.94 -15.80 -7.67
CA SER A 237 -9.33 -15.34 -8.92
C SER A 237 -8.70 -13.95 -8.83
N ASP A 238 -7.77 -13.66 -9.73
CA ASP A 238 -7.15 -12.33 -9.87
C ASP A 238 -8.19 -11.26 -10.21
N ARG A 239 -9.25 -11.63 -10.96
CA ARG A 239 -10.39 -10.76 -11.26
C ARG A 239 -11.18 -10.41 -10.00
N ALA A 240 -11.54 -11.41 -9.18
CA ALA A 240 -12.28 -11.17 -7.94
C ALA A 240 -11.47 -10.31 -6.95
N ARG A 241 -10.15 -10.48 -6.90
CA ARG A 241 -9.24 -9.65 -6.09
C ARG A 241 -9.14 -8.22 -6.62
N LEU A 242 -9.15 -8.03 -7.95
CA LEU A 242 -9.20 -6.70 -8.56
C LEU A 242 -10.52 -5.98 -8.24
N GLU A 243 -11.65 -6.68 -8.28
CA GLU A 243 -12.97 -6.15 -7.92
C GLU A 243 -13.03 -5.74 -6.44
N GLU A 244 -12.44 -6.53 -5.54
CA GLU A 244 -12.33 -6.17 -4.13
C GLU A 244 -11.43 -4.96 -3.92
N ALA A 245 -10.30 -4.87 -4.62
CA ALA A 245 -9.46 -3.68 -4.61
C ALA A 245 -10.25 -2.44 -5.06
N GLU A 246 -11.08 -2.55 -6.11
CA GLU A 246 -11.95 -1.47 -6.57
C GLU A 246 -13.00 -1.08 -5.52
N ARG A 247 -13.63 -2.06 -4.88
CA ARG A 247 -14.60 -1.81 -3.80
C ARG A 247 -13.97 -1.02 -2.66
N LEU A 248 -12.75 -1.38 -2.24
CA LEU A 248 -12.01 -0.66 -1.20
C LEU A 248 -11.65 0.76 -1.63
N ILE A 249 -11.18 0.96 -2.86
CA ILE A 249 -10.87 2.30 -3.39
C ILE A 249 -12.11 3.19 -3.42
N ARG A 250 -13.27 2.66 -3.81
CA ARG A 250 -14.55 3.40 -3.79
C ARG A 250 -15.00 3.78 -2.37
N LEU A 251 -14.74 2.91 -1.38
CA LEU A 251 -14.97 3.27 0.02
C LEU A 251 -14.05 4.41 0.46
N TYR A 252 -12.75 4.31 0.17
CA TYR A 252 -11.77 5.31 0.57
C TYR A 252 -11.99 6.65 -0.14
N ALA A 253 -12.48 6.64 -1.38
CA ALA A 253 -12.81 7.85 -2.13
C ALA A 253 -13.84 8.75 -1.43
N ARG A 254 -14.75 8.15 -0.64
CA ARG A 254 -15.81 8.87 0.06
C ARG A 254 -15.50 9.13 1.53
N ALA A 255 -14.46 8.51 2.09
CA ALA A 255 -14.15 8.62 3.50
C ALA A 255 -13.86 10.06 3.95
N ARG A 256 -14.23 10.37 5.19
CA ARG A 256 -13.83 11.60 5.86
C ARG A 256 -12.35 11.60 6.25
N LEU A 257 -11.86 10.45 6.72
CA LEU A 257 -10.46 10.24 7.13
C LEU A 257 -10.09 8.76 7.04
N VAL A 258 -8.88 8.50 6.56
CA VAL A 258 -8.24 7.18 6.61
C VAL A 258 -6.99 7.24 7.50
N ILE A 259 -6.85 6.27 8.40
CA ILE A 259 -5.62 6.08 9.20
C ILE A 259 -5.06 4.72 8.84
N THR A 260 -3.80 4.66 8.39
CA THR A 260 -3.25 3.39 7.90
C THR A 260 -1.74 3.31 8.00
N SER A 261 -1.21 2.09 8.17
CA SER A 261 0.21 1.80 7.97
C SER A 261 0.54 1.24 6.58
N ARG A 262 -0.45 1.12 5.68
CA ARG A 262 -0.27 0.51 4.35
C ARG A 262 -0.07 1.59 3.30
N ILE A 263 1.07 1.56 2.62
CA ILE A 263 1.38 2.53 1.55
C ILE A 263 0.38 2.46 0.40
N HIS A 264 -0.08 1.26 0.03
CA HIS A 264 -1.11 1.04 -1.00
C HIS A 264 -2.53 1.24 -0.48
N CYS A 265 -2.69 1.80 0.71
CA CYS A 265 -3.92 2.46 1.16
C CYS A 265 -3.71 3.98 1.19
N ALA A 266 -2.58 4.44 1.74
CA ALA A 266 -2.29 5.85 1.90
C ALA A 266 -2.07 6.62 0.59
N LEU A 267 -1.25 6.09 -0.33
CA LEU A 267 -0.99 6.73 -1.63
C LEU A 267 -2.26 6.86 -2.49
N PRO A 268 -3.13 5.83 -2.60
CA PRO A 268 -4.44 6.01 -3.19
C PRO A 268 -5.25 7.14 -2.52
N CYS A 269 -5.27 7.22 -1.19
CA CYS A 269 -6.03 8.27 -0.49
C CYS A 269 -5.55 9.68 -0.88
N LEU A 270 -4.24 9.88 -1.07
CA LEU A 270 -3.72 11.14 -1.59
C LEU A 270 -4.30 11.44 -2.98
N GLY A 271 -4.22 10.48 -3.91
CA GLY A 271 -4.76 10.63 -5.27
C GLY A 271 -6.27 10.86 -5.31
N LEU A 272 -7.03 10.23 -4.41
CA LEU A 272 -8.48 10.40 -4.24
C LEU A 272 -8.87 11.71 -3.53
N GLU A 273 -7.88 12.47 -3.07
CA GLU A 273 -8.04 13.64 -2.22
C GLU A 273 -8.86 13.33 -0.95
N THR A 274 -8.67 12.14 -0.40
CA THR A 274 -9.21 11.72 0.88
C THR A 274 -8.16 11.98 1.96
N PRO A 275 -8.50 12.73 3.03
CA PRO A 275 -7.58 12.95 4.14
C PRO A 275 -7.01 11.65 4.70
N VAL A 276 -5.68 11.58 4.84
CA VAL A 276 -5.00 10.39 5.34
C VAL A 276 -3.90 10.71 6.34
N VAL A 277 -3.82 9.91 7.40
CA VAL A 277 -2.69 9.88 8.32
C VAL A 277 -1.97 8.54 8.18
N TYR A 278 -0.69 8.60 7.81
CA TYR A 278 0.16 7.43 7.65
C TYR A 278 0.85 7.09 8.97
N ILE A 279 0.72 5.84 9.42
CA ILE A 279 1.38 5.32 10.61
C ILE A 279 2.60 4.50 10.19
N GLU A 280 3.80 5.05 10.35
CA GLU A 280 5.05 4.36 10.04
C GLU A 280 5.49 3.50 11.23
N LYS A 281 5.78 2.22 10.97
CA LYS A 281 6.40 1.33 11.96
C LYS A 281 7.87 1.70 12.12
N ALA A 282 8.32 1.93 13.34
CA ALA A 282 9.73 2.25 13.57
C ALA A 282 10.68 1.08 13.32
N ARG A 283 10.21 -0.16 13.49
CA ARG A 283 10.96 -1.39 13.24
C ARG A 283 10.23 -2.20 12.17
N ASP A 284 10.27 -1.70 10.93
CA ASP A 284 9.82 -2.49 9.79
C ASP A 284 10.99 -3.28 9.20
N ALA A 285 10.70 -4.43 8.59
CA ALA A 285 11.71 -5.19 7.86
C ALA A 285 12.30 -4.32 6.74
N GLU A 286 13.59 -4.48 6.44
CA GLU A 286 14.24 -3.74 5.34
C GLU A 286 13.47 -3.84 4.03
N VAL A 287 12.95 -5.04 3.76
CA VAL A 287 12.07 -5.40 2.63
C VAL A 287 10.84 -4.48 2.50
N SER A 288 10.35 -3.94 3.61
CA SER A 288 9.20 -3.03 3.69
C SER A 288 9.59 -1.56 3.79
N SER A 289 10.77 -1.23 4.34
CA SER A 289 11.18 0.14 4.63
C SER A 289 11.99 0.80 3.51
N CYS A 290 12.69 0.02 2.68
CA CYS A 290 13.48 0.51 1.55
C CYS A 290 12.59 1.17 0.46
N ARG A 291 11.35 0.72 0.31
CA ARG A 291 10.36 1.23 -0.67
C ARG A 291 9.70 2.57 -0.32
N LEU A 292 10.16 3.26 0.73
CA LEU A 292 9.55 4.50 1.24
C LEU A 292 10.38 5.76 0.96
N GLY A 293 11.62 5.63 0.44
CA GLY A 293 12.47 6.78 0.10
C GLY A 293 11.77 7.72 -0.88
N GLY A 294 11.69 9.01 -0.55
CA GLY A 294 10.96 10.04 -1.32
C GLY A 294 9.44 10.04 -1.13
N LEU A 295 8.82 8.89 -0.82
CA LEU A 295 7.37 8.80 -0.60
C LEU A 295 6.92 9.33 0.76
N ARG A 296 7.77 9.24 1.79
CA ARG A 296 7.45 9.68 3.17
C ARG A 296 6.97 11.13 3.22
N ASP A 297 7.56 11.99 2.40
CA ASP A 297 7.30 13.42 2.40
C ASP A 297 5.91 13.79 1.87
N PHE A 298 5.20 12.83 1.26
CA PHE A 298 3.83 13.02 0.78
C PHE A 298 2.80 12.94 1.91
N PHE A 299 3.13 12.33 3.05
CA PHE A 299 2.14 12.03 4.09
C PHE A 299 2.16 13.03 5.26
N ASN A 300 0.99 13.18 5.88
CA ASN A 300 0.90 13.50 7.30
C ASN A 300 1.21 12.22 8.08
N ARG A 301 2.37 12.17 8.74
CA ARG A 301 2.93 10.95 9.30
C ARG A 301 2.92 10.96 10.82
N MET A 302 2.63 9.80 11.41
CA MET A 302 2.99 9.49 12.80
C MET A 302 3.86 8.24 12.83
N LYS A 303 4.86 8.20 13.70
CA LYS A 303 5.73 7.04 13.91
C LYS A 303 5.27 6.25 15.13
N MET A 304 5.13 4.93 14.99
CA MET A 304 4.87 4.01 16.11
C MET A 304 6.21 3.49 16.65
N GLU A 305 6.57 3.91 17.86
CA GLU A 305 7.80 3.54 18.56
C GLU A 305 7.50 3.00 19.96
N ASN A 306 7.78 1.72 20.20
CA ASN A 306 7.67 1.09 21.52
C ASN A 306 6.30 1.35 22.21
N GLY A 307 5.22 1.30 21.43
CA GLY A 307 3.85 1.50 21.91
C GLY A 307 3.45 2.98 22.07
N ARG A 308 4.24 3.92 21.53
CA ARG A 308 3.93 5.34 21.49
C ARG A 308 3.82 5.85 20.06
N LEU A 309 2.83 6.70 19.82
CA LEU A 309 2.70 7.47 18.58
C LEU A 309 3.45 8.79 18.72
N ILE A 310 4.24 9.11 17.70
CA ILE A 310 5.01 10.36 17.60
C ILE A 310 4.63 11.04 16.28
N PRO A 311 3.83 12.12 16.30
CA PRO A 311 3.46 12.84 15.10
C PRO A 311 4.64 13.62 14.53
N ASP A 312 4.70 13.71 13.20
CA ASP A 312 5.68 14.47 12.43
C ASP A 312 4.98 15.57 11.60
N PHE A 313 3.99 16.19 12.22
CA PHE A 313 3.26 17.34 11.70
C PHE A 313 2.65 18.10 12.87
N ASP A 314 2.47 19.40 12.68
CA ASP A 314 1.94 20.30 13.70
C ASP A 314 0.43 20.51 13.51
N LEU A 315 -0.37 19.82 14.32
CA LEU A 315 -1.82 19.98 14.36
C LEU A 315 -2.33 19.86 15.80
N PRO A 316 -3.45 20.53 16.14
CA PRO A 316 -4.06 20.39 17.45
C PRO A 316 -4.57 18.96 17.65
N PHE A 317 -4.15 18.34 18.75
CA PHE A 317 -4.61 17.02 19.16
C PHE A 317 -5.67 17.11 20.27
N PRO A 318 -6.65 16.19 20.31
CA PRO A 318 -6.85 15.10 19.34
C PRO A 318 -7.43 15.58 18.01
N ILE A 319 -7.13 14.85 16.93
CA ILE A 319 -7.82 14.96 15.64
C ILE A 319 -9.26 14.49 15.83
N THR A 320 -10.21 15.29 15.37
CA THR A 320 -11.66 15.11 15.45
C THR A 320 -12.25 15.28 14.05
N MET A 321 -13.55 15.04 13.90
CA MET A 321 -14.27 15.28 12.64
C MET A 321 -14.24 16.75 12.17
N ARG A 322 -13.85 17.68 13.07
CA ARG A 322 -13.83 19.14 12.84
C ARG A 322 -12.46 19.70 12.49
N ASN A 323 -11.36 18.98 12.76
CA ASN A 323 -9.98 19.44 12.54
C ASN A 323 -9.14 18.35 11.83
N ILE A 324 -9.70 17.79 10.77
CA ILE A 324 -9.05 16.74 9.99
C ILE A 324 -7.83 17.30 9.25
N PRO A 325 -6.68 16.61 9.24
CA PRO A 325 -5.49 17.05 8.53
C PRO A 325 -5.75 17.20 7.03
N VAL A 326 -5.25 18.29 6.45
CA VAL A 326 -5.20 18.47 4.99
C VAL A 326 -4.00 17.70 4.45
N ASN A 327 -4.18 16.96 3.35
CA ASN A 327 -3.07 16.27 2.70
C ASN A 327 -2.07 17.28 2.11
N LYS A 328 -0.78 16.94 2.15
CA LYS A 328 0.26 17.70 1.44
C LYS A 328 0.03 17.60 -0.07
N ASP A 329 0.48 18.58 -0.84
CA ASP A 329 0.36 18.58 -2.31
C ASP A 329 1.62 18.12 -3.07
N SER A 330 2.70 17.79 -2.34
CA SER A 330 4.00 17.40 -2.90
C SER A 330 3.95 16.16 -3.82
N TRP A 331 2.90 15.35 -3.74
CA TRP A 331 2.67 14.19 -4.59
C TRP A 331 2.11 14.52 -5.98
N ARG A 332 1.43 15.68 -6.16
CA ARG A 332 0.69 16.02 -7.38
C ARG A 332 1.56 16.03 -8.65
N PRO A 333 2.76 16.65 -8.66
CA PRO A 333 3.60 16.65 -9.87
C PRO A 333 3.98 15.25 -10.34
N TYR A 334 4.19 14.31 -9.41
CA TYR A 334 4.50 12.92 -9.71
C TYR A 334 3.29 12.19 -10.28
N ALA A 335 2.09 12.41 -9.71
CA ALA A 335 0.86 11.84 -10.25
C ALA A 335 0.58 12.32 -11.68
N GLU A 336 0.74 13.62 -11.95
CA GLU A 336 0.56 14.17 -13.32
C GLU A 336 1.57 13.62 -14.31
N ALA A 337 2.84 13.47 -13.92
CA ALA A 337 3.86 12.85 -14.77
C ALA A 337 3.55 11.37 -15.07
N LEU A 338 3.07 10.62 -14.07
CA LEU A 338 2.64 9.23 -14.24
C LEU A 338 1.47 9.10 -15.21
N LYS A 339 0.42 9.92 -15.05
CA LYS A 339 -0.75 9.94 -15.95
C LYS A 339 -0.33 10.10 -17.40
N ARG A 340 0.46 11.15 -17.69
CA ARG A 340 0.94 11.43 -19.06
C ARG A 340 1.69 10.25 -19.66
N ARG A 341 2.62 9.65 -18.91
CA ARG A 341 3.40 8.49 -19.39
C ARG A 341 2.53 7.27 -19.67
N CYS A 342 1.57 6.97 -18.80
CA CYS A 342 0.64 5.86 -19.01
C CYS A 342 -0.26 6.09 -20.22
N GLU A 343 -0.78 7.32 -20.41
CA GLU A 343 -1.57 7.67 -21.59
C GLU A 343 -0.76 7.57 -22.89
N GLU A 344 0.47 8.09 -22.91
CA GLU A 344 1.36 8.04 -24.07
C GLU A 344 1.68 6.59 -24.45
N PHE A 345 1.98 5.74 -23.46
CA PHE A 345 2.25 4.33 -23.65
C PHE A 345 1.08 3.59 -24.32
N VAL A 346 -0.16 3.89 -23.89
CA VAL A 346 -1.37 3.31 -24.49
C VAL A 346 -1.63 3.92 -25.88
N LYS A 347 -1.47 5.24 -26.05
CA LYS A 347 -1.71 5.95 -27.34
C LYS A 347 -0.74 5.54 -28.45
N ALA A 348 0.50 5.16 -28.14
CA ALA A 348 1.50 4.71 -29.12
C ALA A 348 1.02 3.55 -30.01
N ASP A 349 -0.05 2.85 -29.61
CA ASP A 349 -0.68 1.76 -30.36
C ASP A 349 -1.64 2.22 -31.48
N ARG A 350 -2.19 3.45 -31.39
CA ARG A 350 -3.17 3.97 -32.37
C ARG A 350 -2.55 4.52 -33.64
N ARG A 351 -1.21 4.53 -33.72
CA ARG A 351 -0.43 5.11 -34.83
C ARG A 351 0.38 4.09 -35.62
N ALA A 352 0.19 2.79 -35.34
CA ALA A 352 0.79 1.69 -36.08
C ALA A 352 -0.22 1.08 -37.06
#